data_AF-A0A7S0ZYS6-F1
#
_entry.id   AF-A0A7S0ZYS6-F1
#
_cell.length_a   1.000
_cell.length_b   1.000
_cell.length_c   1.000
_cell.angle_alpha   90.00
_cell.angle_beta   90.00
_cell.angle_gamma   90.00
#
_symmetry.space_group_name_H-M   'P 1'
#
loop_
_entity.id
_entity.type
_entity.pdbx_description
1 polymer ?
#
loop_
_entity_poly.entity_id
_entity_poly.type
_entity_poly.pdbx_seq_one_letter_code
_entity_poly.pdbx_strand_id
1 'polypeptide(L)'
;AADVVFSVVFLSELLLRVIGQECRFFFGEDWRWNAFDCVVEMLSLIDLLLLTTTTTNVVLRTLRLLKVARALRTVRMLRHLPWMDELRFMTLAIFNSVMPLLWACVVITIFLFVISIV
;
A
#
# COMPACT_ATOMS: atom_id res chain seq x y z
N ALA A 1 19.15 10.50 12.91
CA ALA A 1 18.82 11.92 12.75
C ALA A 1 17.82 12.14 11.61
N ALA A 2 18.16 11.76 10.36
CA ALA A 2 17.25 11.89 9.22
C ALA A 2 15.88 11.22 9.45
N ASP A 3 15.85 9.98 9.96
CA ASP A 3 14.59 9.26 10.22
C ASP A 3 13.67 9.95 11.21
N VAL A 4 14.23 10.60 12.23
CA VAL A 4 13.50 11.37 13.24
C VAL A 4 12.87 12.60 12.61
N VAL A 5 13.64 13.36 11.83
CA VAL A 5 13.14 14.55 11.11
C VAL A 5 12.01 14.16 10.17
N PHE A 6 12.19 13.08 9.39
CA PHE A 6 11.14 12.59 8.52
C PHE A 6 9.90 12.16 9.30
N SER A 7 10.03 11.43 10.41
CA SER A 7 8.87 11.03 11.21
C SER A 7 8.12 12.23 11.80
N VAL A 8 8.82 13.27 12.27
CA VAL A 8 8.17 14.52 12.74
C VAL A 8 7.43 15.24 11.62
N VAL A 9 8.01 15.33 10.42
CA VAL A 9 7.36 15.93 9.24
C VAL A 9 6.14 15.10 8.80
N PHE A 10 6.23 13.78 8.82
CA PHE A 10 5.10 12.92 8.46
C PHE A 10 3.98 12.95 9.49
N LEU A 11 4.33 13.03 10.77
CA LEU A 11 3.37 13.21 11.85
C LEU A 11 2.63 14.54 11.70
N SER A 12 3.33 15.63 11.35
CA SER A 12 2.68 16.92 11.12
C SER A 12 1.81 16.93 9.86
N GLU A 13 2.24 16.31 8.76
CA GLU A 13 1.42 16.12 7.56
C GLU A 13 0.15 15.34 7.86
N LEU A 14 0.26 14.23 8.62
CA LEU A 14 -0.87 13.40 9.02
C LEU A 14 -1.87 14.19 9.88
N LEU A 15 -1.38 14.94 10.87
CA LEU A 15 -2.22 15.78 11.72
C LEU A 15 -2.93 16.86 10.90
N LEU A 16 -2.25 17.52 9.96
CA LEU A 16 -2.86 18.50 9.06
C LEU A 16 -3.97 17.87 8.20
N ARG A 17 -3.77 16.65 7.69
CA ARG A 17 -4.82 15.93 6.94
C ARG A 17 -6.01 15.55 7.81
N VAL A 18 -5.77 15.10 9.04
CA VAL A 18 -6.85 14.76 9.98
C VAL A 18 -7.69 15.99 10.30
N ILE A 19 -7.04 17.14 10.54
CA ILE A 19 -7.73 18.41 10.80
C ILE A 19 -8.47 18.90 9.54
N GLY A 20 -7.85 18.81 8.36
CA GLY A 20 -8.44 19.33 7.13
C GLY A 20 -9.57 18.47 6.54
N GLN A 21 -9.56 17.15 6.75
CA GLN A 21 -10.59 16.25 6.24
C GLN A 21 -11.67 15.89 7.27
N GLU A 22 -11.45 16.16 8.57
CA GLU A 22 -12.39 15.92 9.66
C GLU A 22 -13.08 14.53 9.57
N CYS A 23 -14.41 14.50 9.36
CA CYS A 23 -15.19 13.27 9.23
C CYS A 23 -14.91 12.50 7.93
N ARG A 24 -14.49 13.18 6.86
CA ARG A 24 -14.12 12.53 5.58
C ARG A 24 -12.81 11.76 5.68
N PHE A 25 -12.00 12.00 6.70
CA PHE A 25 -10.79 11.22 6.93
C PHE A 25 -11.11 9.74 7.22
N PHE A 26 -12.20 9.49 7.97
CA PHE A 26 -12.61 8.15 8.40
C PHE A 26 -13.72 7.52 7.54
N PHE A 27 -14.57 8.34 6.90
CA PHE A 27 -15.71 7.85 6.11
C PHE A 27 -15.62 8.19 4.61
N GLY A 28 -14.53 8.81 4.15
CA GLY A 28 -14.31 9.11 2.74
C GLY A 28 -13.91 7.88 1.92
N GLU A 29 -13.93 8.01 0.59
CA GLU A 29 -13.52 6.94 -0.35
C GLU A 29 -12.10 6.42 -0.09
N ASP A 30 -11.21 7.31 0.39
CA ASP A 30 -9.81 7.02 0.72
C ASP A 30 -9.55 6.61 2.18
N TRP A 31 -10.59 6.30 2.97
CA TRP A 31 -10.42 5.98 4.40
C TRP A 31 -9.42 4.84 4.65
N ARG A 32 -9.38 3.83 3.77
CA ARG A 32 -8.46 2.69 3.84
C ARG A 32 -7.01 3.13 3.75
N TRP A 33 -6.75 4.10 2.89
CA TRP A 33 -5.43 4.66 2.67
C TRP A 33 -4.99 5.56 3.80
N ASN A 34 -5.89 6.38 4.33
CA ASN A 34 -5.64 7.20 5.51
C ASN A 34 -5.36 6.32 6.76
N ALA A 35 -6.11 5.24 6.93
CA ALA A 35 -5.86 4.27 8.00
C ALA A 35 -4.50 3.56 7.84
N PHE A 36 -4.14 3.18 6.61
CA PHE A 36 -2.82 2.62 6.32
C PHE A 36 -1.70 3.62 6.66
N ASP A 37 -1.82 4.88 6.23
CA ASP A 37 -0.82 5.92 6.53
C ASP A 37 -0.65 6.13 8.05
N CYS A 38 -1.75 6.11 8.83
CA CYS A 38 -1.69 6.14 10.30
C CYS A 38 -0.93 4.94 10.89
N VAL A 39 -1.22 3.72 10.43
CA VAL A 39 -0.55 2.50 10.92
C VAL A 39 0.95 2.54 10.63
N VAL A 40 1.34 3.00 9.43
CA VAL A 40 2.74 3.11 9.04
C VAL A 40 3.49 4.11 9.92
N GLU A 41 2.90 5.27 10.20
CA GLU A 41 3.53 6.27 11.09
C GLU A 41 3.66 5.73 12.52
N MET A 42 2.65 5.04 13.04
CA MET A 42 2.71 4.41 14.37
C MET A 42 3.82 3.36 14.46
N LEU A 43 4.03 2.55 13.42
CA LEU A 43 5.13 1.59 13.36
C LEU A 43 6.50 2.27 13.36
N SER A 44 6.63 3.41 12.67
CA SER A 44 7.86 4.22 12.67
C SER A 44 8.18 4.79 14.06
N LEU A 45 7.17 5.28 14.77
CA LEU A 45 7.32 5.77 16.15
C LEU A 45 7.74 4.66 17.12
N ILE A 46 7.13 3.47 16.99
CA ILE A 46 7.49 2.30 17.80
C ILE A 46 8.94 1.90 17.55
N ASP A 47 9.39 1.87 16.29
CA ASP A 47 10.77 1.53 15.95
C ASP A 47 11.78 2.51 16.58
N LEU A 48 11.45 3.80 16.57
CA LEU A 48 12.26 4.86 17.17
C LEU A 48 12.34 4.75 18.71
N LEU A 49 11.22 4.41 19.37
CA LEU A 49 11.14 4.12 20.81
C LEU A 49 11.89 2.83 21.21
N LEU A 50 11.87 1.82 20.35
CA LEU A 50 12.58 0.56 20.62
C LEU A 50 14.09 0.76 20.51
N LEU A 51 14.56 1.59 19.58
CA LEU A 51 15.99 1.91 19.43
C LEU A 51 16.57 2.58 20.69
N THR A 52 15.78 3.40 21.40
CA THR A 52 16.24 4.12 22.60
C THR A 52 16.25 3.28 23.87
N THR A 53 15.59 2.12 23.90
CA THR A 53 15.36 1.31 25.12
C THR A 53 16.15 -0.01 25.17
N THR A 54 17.06 -0.27 24.22
CA THR A 54 17.48 -1.66 23.94
C THR A 54 18.26 -2.40 25.05
N THR A 55 17.75 -3.60 25.32
CA THR A 55 18.41 -4.82 25.81
C THR A 55 18.54 -5.84 24.65
N THR A 56 19.50 -6.77 24.72
CA THR A 56 20.02 -7.57 23.59
C THR A 56 19.01 -8.45 22.83
N ASN A 57 17.95 -8.97 23.47
CA ASN A 57 16.92 -9.78 22.79
C ASN A 57 15.97 -8.95 21.90
N VAL A 58 15.84 -7.66 22.18
CA VAL A 58 14.99 -6.75 21.40
C VAL A 58 15.59 -6.51 20.01
N VAL A 59 16.91 -6.60 19.88
CA VAL A 59 17.66 -6.29 18.64
C VAL A 59 17.26 -7.19 17.47
N LEU A 60 17.07 -8.50 17.69
CA LEU A 60 16.66 -9.41 16.61
C LEU A 60 15.22 -9.16 16.14
N ARG A 61 14.34 -8.73 17.06
CA ARG A 61 12.94 -8.42 16.75
C ARG A 61 12.83 -7.05 16.06
N THR A 62 13.61 -6.06 16.49
CA THR A 62 13.67 -4.75 15.85
C THR A 62 14.24 -4.84 14.44
N LEU A 63 15.27 -5.65 14.19
CA LEU A 63 15.79 -5.84 12.82
C LEU A 63 14.72 -6.36 11.83
N ARG A 64 13.79 -7.20 12.29
CA ARG A 64 12.65 -7.67 11.47
C ARG A 64 11.61 -6.58 11.27
N LEU A 65 11.25 -5.86 12.34
CA LEU A 65 10.29 -4.76 12.28
C LEU A 65 10.80 -3.60 11.42
N LEU A 66 12.09 -3.24 11.53
CA LEU A 66 12.76 -2.25 10.71
C LEU A 66 12.68 -2.56 9.22
N LYS A 67 12.82 -3.84 8.83
CA LYS A 67 12.63 -4.28 7.43
C LYS A 67 11.21 -4.04 6.94
N VAL A 68 10.22 -4.37 7.75
CA VAL A 68 8.80 -4.17 7.42
C VAL A 68 8.47 -2.67 7.38
N ALA A 69 8.92 -1.89 8.36
CA ALA A 69 8.72 -0.44 8.39
C ALA A 69 9.36 0.25 7.18
N ARG A 70 10.57 -0.14 6.77
CA ARG A 70 11.19 0.35 5.53
C ARG A 70 10.39 -0.01 4.29
N ALA A 71 9.93 -1.25 4.18
CA ALA A 71 9.10 -1.68 3.05
C ALA A 71 7.80 -0.85 2.98
N LEU A 72 7.13 -0.65 4.11
CA LEU A 72 5.93 0.18 4.21
C LEU A 72 6.20 1.64 3.83
N ARG A 73 7.33 2.21 4.26
CA ARG A 73 7.75 3.56 3.87
C ARG A 73 7.99 3.68 2.37
N THR A 74 8.65 2.68 1.76
CA THR A 74 8.84 2.66 0.31
C THR A 74 7.50 2.56 -0.42
N VAL A 75 6.57 1.70 0.03
CA VAL A 75 5.23 1.59 -0.56
C VAL A 75 4.45 2.91 -0.49
N ARG A 76 4.53 3.64 0.62
CA ARG A 76 3.94 4.99 0.74
C ARG A 76 4.58 5.97 -0.24
N MET A 77 5.91 5.97 -0.35
CA MET A 77 6.62 6.84 -1.29
C MET A 77 6.26 6.52 -2.74
N LEU A 78 6.06 5.24 -3.08
CA LEU A 78 5.54 4.83 -4.38
C LEU A 78 4.14 5.41 -4.63
N ARG A 79 3.24 5.45 -3.64
CA ARG A 79 1.90 6.01 -3.81
C ARG A 79 1.90 7.50 -4.14
N HIS A 80 2.83 8.27 -3.60
CA HIS A 80 2.94 9.70 -3.92
C HIS A 80 3.53 9.97 -5.31
N LEU A 81 3.98 8.94 -6.02
CA LEU A 81 4.36 9.08 -7.43
C LEU A 81 3.10 9.11 -8.29
N PRO A 82 2.95 10.12 -9.18
CA PRO A 82 1.78 10.23 -10.05
C PRO A 82 1.58 9.00 -10.97
N TRP A 83 2.65 8.24 -11.21
CA TRP A 83 2.66 7.01 -11.98
C TRP A 83 1.89 5.86 -11.31
N MET A 84 1.73 5.85 -9.99
CA MET A 84 1.00 4.79 -9.28
C MET A 84 -0.51 4.88 -9.52
N ASP A 85 -1.06 6.08 -9.69
CA ASP A 85 -2.48 6.25 -10.03
C ASP A 85 -2.75 5.76 -11.46
N GLU A 86 -1.83 6.02 -12.39
CA GLU A 86 -1.89 5.52 -13.76
C GLU A 86 -1.78 3.98 -13.81
N LEU A 87 -0.87 3.39 -13.03
CA LEU A 87 -0.76 1.93 -12.86
C LEU A 87 -2.03 1.30 -12.25
N ARG A 88 -2.66 1.96 -11.28
CA ARG A 88 -3.94 1.52 -10.71
C ARG A 88 -5.06 1.55 -11.74
N PHE A 89 -5.12 2.61 -12.55
CA PHE A 89 -6.09 2.69 -13.64
C PHE A 89 -5.84 1.61 -14.69
N MET A 90 -4.58 1.41 -15.10
CA MET A 90 -4.22 0.34 -16.05
C MET A 90 -4.54 -1.04 -15.51
N THR A 91 -4.26 -1.33 -14.24
CA THR A 91 -4.61 -2.63 -13.62
C THR A 91 -6.12 -2.82 -13.55
N LEU A 92 -6.88 -1.79 -13.19
CA LEU A 92 -8.35 -1.83 -13.22
C LEU A 92 -8.88 -2.11 -14.64
N ALA A 93 -8.29 -1.49 -15.67
CA ALA A 93 -8.62 -1.72 -17.07
C ALA A 93 -8.29 -3.15 -17.51
N ILE A 94 -7.15 -3.71 -17.06
CA ILE A 94 -6.79 -5.11 -17.29
C ILE A 94 -7.82 -6.03 -16.64
N PHE A 95 -8.17 -5.83 -15.37
CA PHE A 95 -9.17 -6.64 -14.67
C PHE A 95 -10.53 -6.60 -15.38
N ASN A 96 -10.95 -5.44 -15.84
CA ASN A 96 -12.19 -5.29 -16.61
C ASN A 96 -12.12 -6.04 -17.95
N SER A 97 -10.91 -6.20 -18.52
CA SER A 97 -10.66 -6.92 -19.78
C SER A 97 -10.48 -8.43 -19.60
N VAL A 98 -10.24 -8.92 -18.38
CA VAL A 98 -10.09 -10.37 -18.11
C VAL A 98 -11.40 -11.12 -18.39
N MET A 99 -12.54 -10.56 -17.99
CA MET A 99 -13.84 -11.20 -18.20
C MET A 99 -14.15 -11.44 -19.70
N PRO A 100 -14.06 -10.44 -20.60
CA PRO A 100 -14.26 -10.68 -22.03
C PRO A 100 -13.19 -11.58 -22.66
N LEU A 101 -11.94 -11.53 -22.19
CA LEU A 101 -10.89 -12.45 -22.64
C LEU A 101 -11.25 -13.92 -22.34
N LEU A 102 -11.77 -14.19 -21.13
CA LEU A 102 -12.24 -15.53 -20.77
C LEU A 102 -13.36 -16.02 -21.68
N TRP A 103 -14.34 -15.17 -21.99
CA TRP A 103 -15.40 -15.51 -22.95
C TRP A 103 -14.84 -15.80 -24.35
N ALA A 104 -13.89 -14.99 -24.82
CA ALA A 104 -13.23 -15.23 -26.11
C ALA A 104 -12.48 -16.57 -26.14
N CYS A 105 -11.75 -16.91 -25.07
CA CYS A 105 -11.09 -18.21 -24.93
C CYS A 105 -12.09 -19.38 -24.99
N VAL A 106 -13.22 -19.28 -24.27
CA VAL A 106 -14.27 -20.32 -24.28
C VAL A 106 -14.82 -20.54 -25.70
N VAL A 107 -15.11 -19.47 -26.43
CA VAL A 107 -15.62 -19.55 -27.81
C VAL A 107 -14.61 -20.22 -28.73
N ILE A 108 -13.33 -19.84 -28.64
CA ILE A 108 -12.26 -20.44 -29.45
C ILE A 108 -12.11 -21.93 -29.13
N THR A 109 -12.15 -22.32 -27.86
CA THR A 109 -12.07 -23.74 -27.46
C THR A 109 -13.24 -24.56 -28.02
N ILE A 110 -14.47 -24.03 -27.98
CA ILE A 110 -15.64 -24.70 -28.56
C ILE A 110 -15.48 -24.87 -30.08
N PHE A 111 -15.03 -23.83 -30.77
CA PHE A 111 -14.80 -23.87 -32.22
C PHE A 111 -13.76 -24.93 -32.62
N LEU A 112 -12.62 -24.95 -31.92
CA LEU A 112 -11.57 -25.96 -32.15
C LEU A 112 -12.05 -27.38 -31.85
N PHE A 113 -12.87 -27.56 -30.82
CA PHE A 113 -13.46 -28.86 -30.48
C PHE A 113 -14.38 -29.39 -31.60
N VAL A 114 -15.19 -28.52 -32.22
CA VAL A 114 -16.04 -28.90 -33.36
C VAL A 114 -15.21 -29.36 -34.54
N ILE A 115 -14.14 -28.63 -34.90
CA ILE A 115 -13.23 -29.03 -35.98
C ILE A 115 -12.55 -30.35 -35.65
N SER A 116 -12.15 -30.57 -34.39
CA SER A 116 -11.50 -31.81 -33.97
C SER A 116 -12.42 -33.05 -34.02
N ILE A 117 -13.74 -32.87 -34.00
CA ILE A 117 -14.73 -33.96 -34.05
C ILE A 117 -15.01 -34.41 -35.49
N VAL A 118 -14.94 -33.48 -36.44
CA VAL A 118 -15.22 -33.72 -37.87
C VAL A 118 -13.99 -34.33 -38.54
#